data_AF-A0A952HPE6-F1
#
_entry.id   AF-A0A952HPE6-F1
#
_cell.length_a   1.000
_cell.length_b   1.000
_cell.length_c   1.000
_cell.angle_alpha   90.00
_cell.angle_beta   90.00
_cell.angle_gamma   90.00
#
_symmetry.space_group_name_H-M   'P 1'
#
loop_
_entity.id
_entity.type
_entity.pdbx_description
1 polymer ?
#
loop_
_entity_poly.entity_id
_entity_poly.type
_entity_poly.pdbx_seq_one_letter_code
_entity_poly.pdbx_strand_id
1 'polypeptide(L)'
;MLIKQVTFRNYKRFPLLQASEVVFTFDKKLNLIIGTNGCGKSSLVKELSPLPSQKEDFYTNGYKEIHIEHNNKDYILISDFTNNETSYSFIVDNEELNNSHNVTTQKILVQKHFSLTQDIYDILIGVQTFTSMTVVQRKKLFNQISG
;
A
#
# COMPACT_ATOMS: atom_id res chain seq x y z
N MET A 1 11.88 6.18 3.35
CA MET A 1 10.39 6.16 3.36
C MET A 1 9.96 5.78 4.77
N LEU A 2 9.13 6.60 5.40
CA LEU A 2 8.53 6.35 6.71
C LEU A 2 7.01 6.46 6.58
N ILE A 3 6.29 5.37 6.86
CA ILE A 3 4.83 5.41 6.93
C ILE A 3 4.45 5.98 8.30
N LYS A 4 3.64 7.04 8.31
CA LYS A 4 3.22 7.76 9.53
C LYS A 4 1.87 7.29 10.03
N GLN A 5 0.97 7.04 9.10
CA GLN A 5 -0.40 6.63 9.40
C GLN A 5 -0.98 5.83 8.24
N VAL A 6 -1.85 4.88 8.56
CA VAL A 6 -2.75 4.28 7.58
C VAL A 6 -4.16 4.18 8.16
N THR A 7 -5.14 4.58 7.37
CA THR A 7 -6.57 4.52 7.68
C THR A 7 -7.23 3.51 6.75
N PHE A 8 -8.07 2.64 7.30
CA PHE A 8 -8.90 1.72 6.55
C PHE A 8 -10.36 1.91 6.94
N ARG A 9 -11.25 1.95 5.94
CA ARG A 9 -12.70 1.82 6.12
C ARG A 9 -13.19 0.62 5.34
N ASN A 10 -14.05 -0.19 5.98
CA ASN A 10 -14.73 -1.33 5.36
C ASN A 10 -13.78 -2.35 4.71
N TYR A 11 -12.61 -2.58 5.32
CA TYR A 11 -11.61 -3.52 4.81
C TYR A 11 -11.93 -4.97 5.19
N LYS A 12 -12.11 -5.86 4.19
CA LYS A 12 -12.57 -7.26 4.40
C LYS A 12 -11.57 -8.12 5.14
N ARG A 13 -10.27 -7.79 5.05
CA ARG A 13 -9.19 -8.65 5.53
C ARG A 13 -8.86 -8.46 7.02
N PHE A 14 -9.70 -7.72 7.75
CA PHE A 14 -9.74 -7.65 9.21
C PHE A 14 -11.03 -8.31 9.75
N PRO A 15 -11.22 -9.63 9.60
CA PRO A 15 -12.50 -10.28 9.88
C PRO A 15 -12.90 -10.28 11.35
N LEU A 16 -11.93 -10.11 12.26
CA LEU A 16 -12.17 -10.04 13.71
C LEU A 16 -12.37 -8.62 14.22
N LEU A 17 -12.22 -7.61 13.36
CA LEU A 17 -12.43 -6.22 13.69
C LEU A 17 -13.92 -5.90 13.54
N GLN A 18 -14.56 -5.48 14.63
CA GLN A 18 -15.98 -5.10 14.63
C GLN A 18 -16.22 -3.63 14.26
N ALA A 19 -15.15 -2.86 14.04
CA ALA A 19 -15.22 -1.47 13.63
C ALA A 19 -15.27 -1.34 12.11
N SER A 20 -16.05 -0.39 11.63
CA SER A 20 -16.09 -0.02 10.20
C SER A 20 -14.86 0.76 9.76
N GLU A 21 -14.15 1.39 10.70
CA GLU A 21 -12.95 2.19 10.45
C GLU A 21 -11.86 1.89 11.48
N VAL A 22 -10.62 1.85 11.02
CA VAL A 22 -9.44 1.71 11.88
C VAL A 22 -8.32 2.61 11.38
N VAL A 23 -7.65 3.26 12.32
CA VAL A 23 -6.49 4.12 12.08
C VAL A 23 -5.30 3.53 12.83
N PHE A 24 -4.19 3.31 12.13
CA PHE A 24 -2.92 2.92 12.71
C PHE A 24 -1.93 4.06 12.54
N THR A 25 -1.29 4.47 13.62
CA THR A 25 -0.24 5.49 13.63
C THR A 25 1.11 4.86 13.99
N PHE A 26 2.18 5.31 13.34
CA PHE A 26 3.53 4.79 13.50
C PHE A 26 4.46 5.92 13.89
N ASP A 27 4.68 6.07 15.20
CA ASP A 27 5.51 7.13 15.78
C ASP A 27 6.91 6.62 16.19
N LYS A 28 7.12 5.29 16.17
CA LYS A 28 8.38 4.65 16.55
C LYS A 28 9.13 4.11 15.33
N LYS A 29 10.45 4.03 15.46
CA LYS A 29 11.34 3.40 14.46
C LYS A 29 11.10 1.89 14.30
N LEU A 30 10.70 1.23 15.39
CA LEU A 30 10.35 -0.18 15.43
C LEU A 30 8.90 -0.30 15.90
N ASN A 31 8.08 -0.97 15.10
CA ASN A 31 6.68 -1.25 15.40
C ASN A 31 6.47 -2.76 15.40
N LEU A 32 5.78 -3.26 16.42
CA LEU A 32 5.45 -4.68 16.55
C LEU A 32 3.95 -4.88 16.41
N ILE A 33 3.54 -5.66 15.41
CA ILE A 33 2.12 -5.99 15.18
C ILE A 33 1.84 -7.36 15.81
N ILE A 34 1.08 -7.37 16.91
CA ILE A 34 0.67 -8.58 17.63
C ILE A 34 -0.83 -8.84 17.50
N GLY A 35 -1.24 -10.09 17.66
CA GLY A 35 -2.65 -10.48 17.62
C GLY A 35 -2.83 -11.97 17.32
N THR A 36 -4.06 -12.45 17.47
CA THR A 36 -4.42 -13.86 17.23
C THR A 36 -4.29 -14.24 15.75
N ASN A 37 -4.23 -15.54 15.46
CA ASN A 37 -4.25 -16.02 14.09
C ASN A 37 -5.56 -15.62 13.40
N GLY A 38 -5.47 -15.19 12.14
CA GLY A 38 -6.64 -14.73 11.38
C GLY A 38 -7.11 -13.31 11.70
N CYS A 39 -6.51 -12.58 12.65
CA CYS A 39 -6.91 -11.19 12.94
C CYS A 39 -6.53 -10.17 11.85
N GLY A 40 -5.75 -10.59 10.84
CA GLY A 40 -5.39 -9.76 9.69
C GLY A 40 -4.02 -9.09 9.75
N LYS A 41 -3.10 -9.55 10.61
CA LYS A 41 -1.71 -9.03 10.68
C LYS A 41 -1.02 -9.00 9.31
N SER A 42 -1.02 -10.12 8.59
CA SER A 42 -0.42 -10.22 7.26
C SER A 42 -1.14 -9.34 6.24
N SER A 43 -2.46 -9.14 6.40
CA SER A 43 -3.24 -8.24 5.56
C SER A 43 -2.85 -6.79 5.78
N LEU A 44 -2.65 -6.37 7.04
CA LEU A 44 -2.13 -5.04 7.35
C LEU A 44 -0.76 -4.84 6.71
N VAL A 45 0.17 -5.79 6.88
CA VAL A 45 1.50 -5.71 6.26
C VAL A 45 1.42 -5.58 4.73
N LYS A 46 0.51 -6.28 4.05
CA LYS A 46 0.32 -6.13 2.59
C LYS A 46 -0.09 -4.72 2.18
N GLU A 47 -0.82 -4.01 3.03
CA GLU A 47 -1.31 -2.67 2.74
C GLU A 47 -0.39 -1.54 3.20
N LEU A 48 0.65 -1.85 4.00
CA LEU A 48 1.67 -0.89 4.46
C LEU A 48 2.69 -0.54 3.36
N SER A 49 2.18 -0.08 2.22
CA SER A 49 2.96 0.40 1.09
C SER A 49 2.25 1.55 0.37
N PRO A 50 2.98 2.36 -0.42
CA PRO A 50 2.38 3.36 -1.29
C PRO A 50 1.60 2.75 -2.48
N LEU A 51 1.56 1.43 -2.64
CA LEU A 51 0.84 0.83 -3.77
C LEU A 51 -0.68 0.99 -3.60
N PRO A 52 -1.42 1.18 -4.72
CA PRO A 52 -2.88 1.20 -4.70
C PRO A 52 -3.43 -0.11 -4.13
N SER A 53 -4.50 -0.01 -3.35
CA SER A 53 -5.22 -1.18 -2.90
C SER A 53 -6.11 -1.77 -3.99
N GLN A 54 -6.47 -3.04 -3.80
CA GLN A 54 -7.41 -3.74 -4.67
C GLN A 54 -8.83 -3.59 -4.13
N LYS A 55 -9.78 -3.21 -4.99
CA LYS A 55 -11.20 -3.02 -4.61
C LYS A 55 -11.81 -4.30 -4.02
N GLU A 56 -11.36 -5.46 -4.48
CA GLU A 56 -11.86 -6.77 -4.08
C GLU A 56 -11.66 -7.04 -2.58
N ASP A 57 -10.65 -6.42 -1.98
CA ASP A 57 -10.32 -6.55 -0.56
C ASP A 57 -11.16 -5.63 0.35
N PHE A 58 -12.09 -4.85 -0.21
CA PHE A 58 -12.98 -3.95 0.55
C PHE A 58 -14.44 -4.28 0.32
N TYR A 59 -15.27 -4.07 1.34
CA TYR A 59 -16.72 -4.05 1.20
C TYR A 59 -17.16 -2.74 0.51
N THR A 60 -18.47 -2.59 0.26
CA THR A 60 -19.05 -1.35 -0.26
C THR A 60 -18.63 -0.16 0.59
N ASN A 61 -18.33 0.98 -0.04
CA ASN A 61 -17.77 2.15 0.63
C ASN A 61 -16.42 1.88 1.31
N GLY A 62 -15.60 1.07 0.64
CA GLY A 62 -14.20 0.82 0.99
C GLY A 62 -13.35 2.06 0.85
N TYR A 63 -12.37 2.20 1.74
CA TYR A 63 -11.45 3.32 1.69
C TYR A 63 -10.11 2.94 2.32
N LYS A 64 -9.01 3.34 1.70
CA LYS A 64 -7.69 3.38 2.31
C LYS A 64 -7.04 4.72 2.08
N GLU A 65 -6.37 5.22 3.10
CA GLU A 65 -5.49 6.38 3.03
C GLU A 65 -4.20 6.06 3.77
N ILE A 66 -3.06 6.39 3.16
CA ILE A 66 -1.75 6.19 3.76
C ILE A 66 -0.93 7.47 3.69
N HIS A 67 -0.33 7.84 4.81
CA HIS A 67 0.51 9.02 4.99
C HIS A 67 1.95 8.59 5.08
N ILE A 68 2.80 9.16 4.24
CA ILE A 68 4.19 8.73 4.08
C ILE A 68 5.10 9.95 4.02
N GLU A 69 6.18 9.91 4.79
CA GLU A 69 7.26 10.88 4.73
C GLU A 69 8.44 10.26 3.95
N HIS A 70 8.86 10.91 2.86
CA HIS A 70 9.99 10.44 2.07
C HIS A 70 10.74 11.59 1.39
N ASN A 71 12.07 11.62 1.52
CA ASN A 71 12.93 12.63 0.90
C ASN A 71 12.50 14.08 1.22
N ASN A 72 12.15 14.33 2.48
CA ASN A 72 11.63 15.62 2.99
C ASN A 72 10.34 16.11 2.30
N LYS A 73 9.54 15.17 1.78
CA LYS A 73 8.20 15.43 1.24
C LYS A 73 7.17 14.59 1.97
N ASP A 74 5.98 15.16 2.09
CA ASP A 74 4.82 14.50 2.64
C ASP A 74 3.92 13.99 1.52
N TYR A 75 3.55 12.72 1.62
CA TYR A 75 2.74 12.02 0.64
C TYR A 75 1.45 11.54 1.28
N ILE A 76 0.34 11.76 0.60
CA ILE A 76 -0.97 11.19 0.95
C ILE A 76 -1.45 10.41 -0.26
N LEU A 77 -1.62 9.10 -0.09
CA LEU A 77 -2.11 8.22 -1.14
C LEU A 77 -3.44 7.62 -0.71
N ILE A 78 -4.43 7.74 -1.58
CA ILE A 78 -5.80 7.32 -1.29
C ILE A 78 -6.23 6.28 -2.33
N SER A 79 -6.93 5.25 -1.88
CA SER A 79 -7.74 4.35 -2.69
C SER A 79 -9.18 4.43 -2.18
N ASP A 80 -10.04 5.09 -2.95
CA ASP A 80 -11.43 5.35 -2.57
C ASP A 80 -12.38 4.49 -3.43
N PHE A 81 -13.19 3.69 -2.76
CA PHE A 81 -14.18 2.78 -3.36
C PHE A 81 -15.61 3.11 -2.88
N THR A 82 -15.86 4.36 -2.52
CA THR A 82 -17.18 4.86 -2.12
C THR A 82 -18.11 5.09 -3.31
N ASN A 83 -19.41 4.98 -3.06
CA ASN A 83 -20.47 5.28 -4.04
C ASN A 83 -20.36 4.51 -5.37
N ASN A 84 -19.80 3.28 -5.34
CA ASN A 84 -19.50 2.44 -6.51
C ASN A 84 -18.46 3.00 -7.48
N GLU A 85 -17.88 4.15 -7.20
CA GLU A 85 -16.78 4.72 -7.96
C GLU A 85 -15.45 4.12 -7.47
N THR A 86 -14.39 4.36 -8.23
CA THR A 86 -13.05 3.87 -7.88
C THR A 86 -12.07 4.95 -8.28
N SER A 87 -11.52 5.61 -7.27
CA SER A 87 -10.66 6.77 -7.42
C SER A 87 -9.37 6.58 -6.64
N TYR A 88 -8.29 7.11 -7.20
CA TYR A 88 -6.95 6.97 -6.65
C TYR A 88 -6.26 8.33 -6.60
N SER A 89 -5.84 8.78 -5.42
CA SER A 89 -5.19 10.09 -5.24
C SER A 89 -3.71 9.91 -4.90
N PHE A 90 -2.86 10.76 -5.46
CA PHE A 90 -1.42 10.80 -5.17
C PHE A 90 -1.03 12.24 -4.89
N ILE A 91 -1.10 12.62 -3.62
CA ILE A 91 -0.89 13.99 -3.17
C ILE A 91 0.54 14.09 -2.64
N VAL A 92 1.27 15.13 -3.05
CA VAL A 92 2.63 15.45 -2.59
C VAL A 92 2.65 16.89 -2.11
N ASP A 93 3.01 17.12 -0.85
CA ASP A 93 3.09 18.46 -0.25
C ASP A 93 1.79 19.29 -0.49
N ASN A 94 0.63 18.63 -0.44
CA ASN A 94 -0.73 19.13 -0.73
C ASN A 94 -1.08 19.37 -2.21
N GLU A 95 -0.26 18.92 -3.15
CA GLU A 95 -0.55 18.97 -4.59
C GLU A 95 -0.94 17.59 -5.13
N GLU A 96 -2.11 17.47 -5.74
CA GLU A 96 -2.55 16.23 -6.41
C GLU A 96 -1.78 16.04 -7.73
N LEU A 97 -1.05 14.93 -7.83
CA LEU A 97 -0.29 14.58 -9.03
C LEU A 97 -1.01 13.58 -9.93
N ASN A 98 -1.99 12.84 -9.42
CA ASN A 98 -2.84 11.95 -10.20
C ASN A 98 -4.10 12.68 -10.66
N ASN A 99 -3.95 13.64 -11.57
CA ASN A 99 -5.05 14.40 -12.17
C ASN A 99 -6.15 13.52 -12.82
N SER A 100 -5.80 12.29 -13.20
CA SER A 100 -6.71 11.34 -13.82
C SER A 100 -7.46 10.44 -12.84
N HIS A 101 -7.09 10.49 -11.55
CA HIS A 101 -7.61 9.65 -10.47
C HIS A 101 -7.62 8.13 -10.75
N ASN A 102 -6.76 7.64 -11.65
CA ASN A 102 -6.75 6.24 -12.07
C ASN A 102 -5.57 5.45 -11.47
N VAL A 103 -5.73 4.13 -11.40
CA VAL A 103 -4.75 3.21 -10.79
C VAL A 103 -3.42 3.17 -11.55
N THR A 104 -3.45 3.31 -12.88
CA THR A 104 -2.26 3.19 -13.73
C THR A 104 -1.32 4.36 -13.50
N THR A 105 -1.85 5.58 -13.50
CA THR A 105 -1.10 6.80 -13.19
C THR A 105 -0.53 6.73 -11.77
N GLN A 106 -1.32 6.28 -10.78
CA GLN A 106 -0.82 6.13 -9.42
C GLN A 106 0.35 5.13 -9.35
N LYS A 107 0.28 3.97 -10.00
CA LYS A 107 1.39 3.00 -10.06
C LYS A 107 2.66 3.60 -10.66
N ILE A 108 2.53 4.39 -11.74
CA ILE A 108 3.67 5.08 -12.37
C ILE A 108 4.28 6.09 -11.40
N LEU A 109 3.46 6.87 -10.70
CA LEU A 109 3.93 7.84 -9.70
C LEU A 109 4.61 7.13 -8.52
N VAL A 110 4.05 6.01 -8.04
CA VAL A 110 4.67 5.22 -6.97
C VAL A 110 6.05 4.72 -7.39
N GLN A 111 6.17 4.17 -8.61
CA GLN A 111 7.46 3.76 -9.14
C GLN A 111 8.44 4.94 -9.25
N LYS A 112 7.98 6.10 -9.74
CA LYS A 112 8.80 7.30 -9.91
C LYS A 112 9.31 7.89 -8.60
N HIS A 113 8.47 7.92 -7.56
CA HIS A 113 8.78 8.60 -6.29
C HIS A 113 9.39 7.68 -5.23
N PHE A 114 9.06 6.38 -5.25
CA PHE A 114 9.49 5.41 -4.24
C PHE A 114 10.34 4.26 -4.79
N SER A 115 10.56 4.20 -6.11
CA SER A 115 11.22 3.07 -6.79
C SER A 115 10.59 1.72 -6.44
N LEU A 116 9.28 1.72 -6.13
CA LEU A 116 8.55 0.55 -5.68
C LEU A 116 7.58 0.08 -6.77
N THR A 117 7.54 -1.23 -6.98
CA THR A 117 6.57 -1.91 -7.84
C THR A 117 5.95 -3.08 -7.06
N GLN A 118 4.85 -3.64 -7.55
CA GLN A 118 4.22 -4.81 -6.92
C GLN A 118 5.22 -5.97 -6.78
N ASP A 119 5.97 -6.29 -7.84
CA ASP A 119 6.97 -7.37 -7.83
C ASP A 119 8.02 -7.17 -6.72
N ILE A 120 8.55 -5.94 -6.59
CA ILE A 120 9.53 -5.61 -5.53
C ILE A 120 8.88 -5.75 -4.16
N TYR A 121 7.66 -5.25 -4.00
CA TYR A 121 6.97 -5.28 -2.72
C TYR A 121 6.62 -6.71 -2.27
N ASP A 122 6.16 -7.56 -3.19
CA ASP A 122 5.85 -8.96 -2.91
C ASP A 122 7.06 -9.75 -2.40
N ILE A 123 8.27 -9.38 -2.84
CA ILE A 123 9.52 -9.93 -2.33
C ILE A 123 9.80 -9.42 -0.91
N LEU A 124 9.62 -8.12 -0.66
CA LEU A 124 9.86 -7.51 0.66
C LEU A 124 8.96 -8.13 1.74
N ILE A 125 7.72 -8.43 1.41
CA ILE A 125 6.77 -9.06 2.35
C ILE A 125 6.80 -10.59 2.33
N GLY A 126 7.70 -11.20 1.53
CA GLY A 126 7.89 -12.65 1.45
C GLY A 126 6.74 -13.42 0.78
N VAL A 127 5.87 -12.74 0.02
CA VAL A 127 4.85 -13.40 -0.82
C VAL A 127 5.52 -14.15 -1.97
N GLN A 128 6.57 -13.57 -2.55
CA GLN A 128 7.44 -14.25 -3.49
C GLN A 128 8.85 -14.41 -2.89
N THR A 129 9.44 -15.60 -3.02
CA THR A 129 10.80 -15.85 -2.53
C THR A 129 11.79 -15.96 -3.69
N PHE A 130 13.01 -15.47 -3.48
CA PHE A 130 14.07 -15.54 -4.50
C PHE A 130 14.36 -16.99 -4.96
N THR A 131 14.23 -17.95 -4.04
CA THR A 131 14.45 -19.37 -4.29
C THR A 131 13.35 -20.02 -5.13
N SER A 132 12.14 -19.48 -5.12
CA SER A 132 11.02 -20.00 -5.93
C SER A 132 10.91 -19.33 -7.31
N MET A 133 11.67 -18.27 -7.57
CA MET A 133 11.67 -17.58 -8.86
C MET A 133 12.31 -18.41 -9.97
N THR A 134 11.84 -18.22 -11.20
CA THR A 134 12.53 -18.69 -12.40
C THR A 134 13.77 -17.85 -12.70
N VAL A 135 14.67 -18.35 -13.55
CA VAL A 135 15.86 -17.59 -14.02
C VAL A 135 15.45 -16.26 -14.68
N VAL A 136 14.36 -16.27 -15.44
CA VAL A 136 13.84 -15.07 -16.14
C VAL A 136 13.35 -14.02 -15.13
N GLN A 137 12.58 -14.43 -14.12
CA GLN A 137 12.09 -13.55 -13.07
C GLN A 137 13.24 -12.92 -12.27
N ARG A 138 14.27 -13.71 -11.93
CA ARG A 138 15.46 -13.18 -11.24
C ARG A 138 16.21 -12.14 -12.08
N LYS A 139 16.41 -12.39 -13.37
CA LYS A 139 17.06 -11.41 -14.27
C LYS A 139 16.28 -10.09 -14.32
N LYS A 140 14.94 -10.18 -14.43
CA LYS A 140 14.06 -9.00 -14.38
C LYS A 140 14.24 -8.23 -13.08
N LEU A 141 14.20 -8.92 -11.94
CA LEU A 141 14.39 -8.33 -10.62
C LEU A 141 15.74 -7.60 -10.52
N PHE A 142 16.84 -8.24 -10.90
CA PHE A 142 18.16 -7.62 -10.86
C PHE A 142 18.24 -6.36 -11.72
N ASN A 143 17.64 -6.37 -12.91
CA ASN A 143 17.57 -5.18 -13.74
C ASN A 143 16.75 -4.04 -13.10
N GLN A 144 15.68 -4.38 -12.36
CA GLN A 144 14.81 -3.39 -11.70
C GLN A 144 15.46 -2.74 -10.48
N ILE A 145 16.33 -3.46 -9.75
CA ILE A 145 17.00 -2.93 -8.54
C ILE A 145 18.36 -2.29 -8.83
N SER A 146 18.95 -2.55 -10.00
CA SER A 146 20.27 -2.02 -10.39
C SER A 146 20.20 -0.73 -11.20
N GLY A 147 19.01 -0.34 -11.67
CA GLY A 147 18.75 0.93 -12.37
C GLY A 147 18.18 1.98 -11.42
#